data_AF-A0A3B8LUY0-F1
#
_entry.id   AF-A0A3B8LUY0-F1
#
_cell.length_a   1.000
_cell.length_b   1.000
_cell.length_c   1.000
_cell.angle_alpha   90.00
_cell.angle_beta   90.00
_cell.angle_gamma   90.00
#
_symmetry.space_group_name_H-M   'P 1'
#
loop_
_entity.id
_entity.type
_entity.pdbx_description
1 polymer ?
#
loop_
_entity_poly.entity_id
_entity_poly.type
_entity_poly.pdbx_seq_one_letter_code
_entity_poly.pdbx_strand_id
1 'polypeptide(L)'
;MFSLQPRTLLTLVAILGSSTPGLLAADAPQPDEAPTWQLAFKFTPEQVVRYEDRFHSTIRLQKANKTVRILNNRKSRKHYRVLSVDKKGQGLVETVIDHIKIRAQQGDEPAINIDSSNGPDSCPVNFRTLLATIGRPIARSRCDSSGKLLNVLSISKAWLKAHPGASNQSLATSLQKQGFLVPLPEEPISIGGTWEETHEATTSDRVGKRHRITLKKIYSLQKVD
;
A
#
# COMPACT_ATOMS: atom_id res chain seq x y z
N MET A 1 18.49 -29.06 32.43
CA MET A 1 18.62 -28.95 33.90
C MET A 1 17.32 -28.33 34.40
N PHE A 2 16.47 -29.17 35.03
CA PHE A 2 15.16 -28.95 35.69
C PHE A 2 14.04 -28.28 34.84
N SER A 3 12.94 -28.91 34.41
CA SER A 3 12.00 -29.90 34.99
C SER A 3 11.40 -29.47 36.32
N LEU A 4 10.13 -29.01 36.30
CA LEU A 4 8.97 -29.67 36.91
C LEU A 4 7.77 -28.71 36.97
N GLN A 5 6.61 -29.25 36.56
CA GLN A 5 5.28 -28.68 36.79
C GLN A 5 4.83 -28.91 38.26
N PRO A 6 3.52 -28.92 38.56
CA PRO A 6 2.73 -27.86 39.18
C PRO A 6 2.37 -28.21 40.63
N ARG A 7 1.71 -27.32 41.38
CA ARG A 7 0.88 -27.74 42.53
C ARG A 7 -0.13 -26.70 42.97
N THR A 8 -1.38 -27.05 42.71
CA THR A 8 -2.59 -26.63 43.41
C THR A 8 -2.46 -26.92 44.91
N LEU A 9 -2.91 -26.01 45.80
CA LEU A 9 -4.02 -26.28 46.73
C LEU A 9 -4.45 -25.02 47.54
N LEU A 10 -5.75 -24.98 47.77
CA LEU A 10 -6.57 -24.14 48.65
C LEU A 10 -5.93 -23.79 50.01
N THR A 11 -6.33 -22.67 50.62
CA THR A 11 -7.24 -22.67 51.80
C THR A 11 -7.83 -21.28 52.06
N LEU A 12 -9.13 -21.33 52.35
CA LEU A 12 -10.11 -20.33 52.74
C LEU A 12 -9.76 -19.65 54.09
N VAL A 13 -9.92 -18.33 54.20
CA VAL A 13 -10.24 -17.67 55.49
C VAL A 13 -11.36 -16.65 55.24
N ALA A 14 -12.50 -16.93 55.86
CA ALA A 14 -13.64 -16.02 55.96
C ALA A 14 -13.49 -15.14 57.19
N ILE A 15 -13.72 -13.82 57.07
CA ILE A 15 -14.13 -12.97 58.18
C ILE A 15 -15.24 -12.02 57.70
N LEU A 16 -16.26 -11.93 58.55
CA LEU A 16 -17.53 -11.25 58.39
C LEU A 16 -17.46 -9.72 58.26
N GLY A 17 -18.47 -9.16 57.59
CA GLY A 17 -19.22 -8.03 58.16
C GLY A 17 -19.04 -6.67 57.50
N SER A 18 -19.91 -6.35 56.54
CA SER A 18 -20.76 -5.14 56.59
C SER A 18 -21.71 -5.15 55.38
N SER A 19 -22.97 -5.42 55.68
CA SER A 19 -24.11 -5.27 54.77
C SER A 19 -24.28 -3.79 54.41
N THR A 20 -23.76 -3.39 53.24
CA THR A 20 -24.20 -2.19 52.55
C THR A 20 -25.31 -2.60 51.58
N PRO A 21 -26.49 -1.95 51.60
CA PRO A 21 -27.57 -2.27 50.68
C PRO A 21 -27.08 -2.03 49.25
N GLY A 22 -27.16 -3.08 48.44
CA GLY A 22 -26.78 -3.06 47.03
C GLY A 22 -27.59 -2.01 46.28
N LEU A 23 -26.93 -0.91 45.92
CA LEU A 23 -27.26 -0.23 44.68
C LEU A 23 -26.92 -1.22 43.57
N LEU A 24 -27.95 -1.87 43.03
CA LEU A 24 -27.88 -2.43 41.69
C LEU A 24 -27.48 -1.27 40.78
N ALA A 25 -26.19 -1.18 40.46
CA ALA A 25 -25.75 -0.44 39.31
C ALA A 25 -26.50 -1.09 38.14
N ALA A 26 -27.53 -0.40 37.66
CA ALA A 26 -28.13 -0.70 36.39
C ALA A 26 -26.98 -0.78 35.39
N ASP A 27 -26.83 -1.95 34.77
CA ASP A 27 -25.92 -2.16 33.65
C ASP A 27 -26.27 -1.08 32.63
N ALA A 28 -25.50 0.01 32.63
CA ALA A 28 -25.64 1.04 31.62
C ALA A 28 -25.37 0.31 30.30
N PRO A 29 -26.24 0.44 29.28
CA PRO A 29 -25.99 -0.22 28.01
C PRO A 29 -24.60 0.19 27.54
N GLN A 30 -23.66 -0.76 27.53
CA GLN A 30 -22.36 -0.52 26.90
C GLN A 30 -22.68 -0.07 25.48
N PRO A 31 -22.14 1.06 25.03
CA PRO A 31 -22.37 1.49 23.65
C PRO A 31 -21.94 0.33 22.75
N ASP A 32 -22.89 -0.14 21.92
CA ASP A 32 -22.61 -1.18 20.93
C ASP A 32 -21.36 -0.75 20.16
N GLU A 33 -20.27 -1.46 20.40
CA GLU A 33 -18.98 -1.16 19.80
C GLU A 33 -19.17 -1.28 18.29
N ALA A 34 -18.81 -0.22 17.54
CA ALA A 34 -19.03 -0.20 16.11
C ALA A 34 -18.40 -1.46 15.48
N PRO A 35 -19.10 -2.17 14.56
CA PRO A 35 -18.56 -3.39 13.98
C PRO A 35 -17.15 -3.16 13.42
N THR A 36 -16.29 -4.15 13.61
CA THR A 36 -14.94 -4.17 13.06
C THR A 36 -14.79 -5.28 12.03
N TRP A 37 -13.92 -5.07 11.05
CA TRP A 37 -13.70 -6.01 9.95
C TRP A 37 -12.23 -6.38 9.87
N GLN A 38 -11.95 -7.69 9.86
CA GLN A 38 -10.64 -8.19 9.46
C GLN A 38 -10.54 -8.19 7.93
N LEU A 39 -9.64 -7.37 7.38
CA LEU A 39 -9.47 -7.26 5.94
C LEU A 39 -8.41 -8.27 5.46
N ALA A 40 -8.72 -8.98 4.37
CA ALA A 40 -7.78 -9.88 3.70
C ALA A 40 -8.09 -10.00 2.21
N PHE A 41 -7.05 -10.12 1.38
CA PHE A 41 -7.17 -10.55 0.00
C PHE A 41 -7.50 -12.04 -0.05
N LYS A 42 -8.65 -12.36 -0.63
CA LYS A 42 -9.03 -13.72 -1.01
C LYS A 42 -8.65 -13.97 -2.47
N PHE A 43 -7.39 -14.35 -2.71
CA PHE A 43 -6.95 -14.69 -4.07
C PHE A 43 -7.64 -15.95 -4.57
N THR A 44 -8.09 -15.92 -5.82
CA THR A 44 -8.64 -17.09 -6.52
C THR A 44 -7.81 -17.34 -7.78
N PRO A 45 -7.35 -18.57 -8.09
CA PRO A 45 -6.62 -18.85 -9.32
C PRO A 45 -7.35 -18.34 -10.55
N GLU A 46 -6.59 -17.82 -11.52
CA GLU A 46 -7.06 -17.26 -12.79
C GLU A 46 -7.90 -15.98 -12.68
N GLN A 47 -8.22 -15.53 -11.46
CA GLN A 47 -8.94 -14.28 -11.24
C GLN A 47 -8.16 -13.10 -11.82
N VAL A 48 -8.90 -12.21 -12.50
CA VAL A 48 -8.40 -10.92 -12.95
C VAL A 48 -9.12 -9.84 -12.17
N VAL A 49 -8.36 -9.04 -11.41
CA VAL A 49 -8.90 -7.91 -10.64
C VAL A 49 -8.43 -6.63 -11.28
N ARG A 50 -9.38 -5.75 -11.61
CA ARG A 50 -9.15 -4.44 -12.21
C ARG A 50 -9.47 -3.35 -11.20
N TYR A 51 -8.64 -2.32 -11.14
CA TYR A 51 -8.86 -1.19 -10.26
C TYR A 51 -8.27 0.10 -10.86
N GLU A 52 -8.70 1.24 -10.31
CA GLU A 52 -8.24 2.57 -10.68
C GLU A 52 -7.50 3.19 -9.49
N ASP A 53 -6.32 3.76 -9.73
CA ASP A 53 -5.62 4.59 -8.76
C ASP A 53 -5.62 6.06 -9.20
N ARG A 54 -5.81 6.96 -8.24
CA ARG A 54 -5.66 8.40 -8.44
C ARG A 54 -4.60 8.88 -7.47
N PHE A 55 -3.56 9.49 -8.02
CA PHE A 55 -2.47 10.08 -7.28
C PHE A 55 -2.48 11.59 -7.53
N HIS A 56 -2.52 12.35 -6.44
CA HIS A 56 -2.44 13.81 -6.48
C HIS A 56 -1.24 14.25 -5.64
N SER A 57 -0.34 15.01 -6.23
CA SER A 57 0.84 15.52 -5.53
C SER A 57 1.08 16.98 -5.88
N THR A 58 1.20 17.79 -4.83
CA THR A 58 1.65 19.17 -4.89
C THR A 58 2.81 19.33 -3.93
N ILE A 59 4.01 19.60 -4.44
CA ILE A 59 5.20 19.89 -3.66
C ILE A 59 5.49 21.38 -3.76
N ARG A 60 5.67 22.05 -2.61
CA ARG A 60 6.16 23.43 -2.55
C ARG A 60 7.60 23.41 -2.08
N LEU A 61 8.53 23.80 -2.96
CA LEU A 61 9.94 23.92 -2.64
C LEU A 61 10.27 25.39 -2.41
N GLN A 62 10.64 25.74 -1.18
CA GLN A 62 11.10 27.08 -0.81
C GLN A 62 12.61 27.05 -0.57
N LYS A 63 13.36 27.94 -1.25
CA LYS A 63 14.79 28.16 -1.00
C LYS A 63 15.09 29.66 -1.10
N ALA A 64 15.54 30.26 0.00
CA ALA A 64 15.65 31.72 0.14
C ALA A 64 14.33 32.39 -0.29
N ASN A 65 14.38 33.37 -1.19
CA ASN A 65 13.20 34.11 -1.67
C ASN A 65 12.56 33.48 -2.93
N LYS A 66 12.92 32.24 -3.30
CA LYS A 66 12.32 31.54 -4.44
C LYS A 66 11.44 30.39 -3.96
N THR A 67 10.18 30.42 -4.38
CA THR A 67 9.20 29.34 -4.19
C THR A 67 8.90 28.70 -5.54
N VAL A 68 9.05 27.39 -5.64
CA VAL A 68 8.68 26.61 -6.83
C VAL A 68 7.62 25.59 -6.45
N ARG A 69 6.49 25.60 -7.16
CA ARG A 69 5.44 24.58 -7.02
C ARG A 69 5.65 23.49 -8.06
N ILE A 70 5.67 22.23 -7.63
CA ILE A 70 5.74 21.06 -8.49
C ILE A 70 4.43 20.29 -8.34
N LEU A 71 3.71 20.12 -9.45
CA LEU A 71 2.49 19.33 -9.54
C LEU A 71 2.79 18.02 -10.24
N ASN A 72 2.29 16.92 -9.68
CA ASN A 72 2.33 15.60 -10.32
C ASN A 72 1.03 14.85 -10.00
N ASN A 73 0.13 14.86 -10.97
CA ASN A 73 -1.14 14.14 -10.88
C ASN A 73 -1.11 12.97 -11.83
N ARG A 74 -1.52 11.80 -11.35
CA ARG A 74 -1.63 10.58 -12.14
C ARG A 74 -2.97 9.92 -11.91
N LYS A 75 -3.60 9.47 -12.98
CA LYS A 75 -4.70 8.51 -12.96
C LYS A 75 -4.22 7.27 -13.69
N SER A 76 -4.32 6.09 -13.07
CA SER A 76 -4.00 4.85 -13.76
C SER A 76 -5.11 3.83 -13.61
N ARG A 77 -5.35 3.08 -14.67
CA ARG A 77 -6.11 1.83 -14.62
C ARG A 77 -5.11 0.69 -14.64
N LYS A 78 -5.34 -0.27 -13.75
CA LYS A 78 -4.40 -1.35 -13.47
C LYS A 78 -5.18 -2.64 -13.32
N HIS A 79 -4.51 -3.75 -13.57
CA HIS A 79 -5.03 -5.04 -13.18
C HIS A 79 -3.92 -5.97 -12.73
N TYR A 80 -4.30 -6.93 -11.88
CA TYR A 80 -3.49 -8.11 -11.67
C TYR A 80 -4.27 -9.36 -12.04
N ARG A 81 -3.54 -10.37 -12.50
CA ARG A 81 -4.03 -11.73 -12.68
C ARG A 81 -3.42 -12.62 -11.61
N VAL A 82 -4.25 -13.39 -10.91
CA VAL A 82 -3.79 -14.43 -10.00
C VAL A 82 -3.42 -15.66 -10.84
N LEU A 83 -2.15 -16.02 -10.87
CA LEU A 83 -1.64 -17.18 -11.60
C LEU A 83 -1.85 -18.47 -10.79
N SER A 84 -1.64 -18.40 -9.48
CA SER A 84 -1.82 -19.52 -8.56
C SER A 84 -1.95 -19.03 -7.13
N VAL A 85 -2.50 -19.88 -6.27
CA VAL A 85 -2.60 -19.65 -4.83
C VAL A 85 -1.96 -20.86 -4.14
N ASP A 86 -1.09 -20.61 -3.17
CA ASP A 86 -0.45 -21.70 -2.43
C ASP A 86 -1.29 -22.18 -1.23
N LYS A 87 -0.81 -23.19 -0.52
CA LYS A 87 -1.49 -23.77 0.65
C LYS A 87 -1.67 -22.78 1.82
N LYS A 88 -0.94 -21.65 1.83
CA LYS A 88 -1.04 -20.59 2.84
C LYS A 88 -1.98 -19.46 2.39
N GLY A 89 -2.62 -19.58 1.23
CA GLY A 89 -3.46 -18.54 0.65
C GLY A 89 -2.68 -17.42 -0.04
N GLN A 90 -1.38 -17.59 -0.29
CA GLN A 90 -0.54 -16.56 -0.92
C GLN A 90 -0.70 -16.57 -2.44
N GLY A 91 -1.02 -15.42 -3.01
CA GLY A 91 -1.22 -15.25 -4.44
C GLY A 91 0.09 -15.07 -5.20
N LEU A 92 0.30 -15.84 -6.27
CA LEU A 92 1.22 -15.48 -7.34
C LEU A 92 0.47 -14.55 -8.29
N VAL A 93 0.83 -13.27 -8.31
CA VAL A 93 0.14 -12.27 -9.13
C VAL A 93 1.04 -11.75 -10.25
N GLU A 94 0.45 -11.58 -11.42
CA GLU A 94 1.04 -10.90 -12.56
C GLU A 94 0.40 -9.52 -12.70
N THR A 95 1.21 -8.46 -12.64
CA THR A 95 0.72 -7.08 -12.57
C THR A 95 0.84 -6.35 -13.90
N VAL A 96 -0.15 -5.52 -14.23
CA VAL A 96 -0.23 -4.78 -15.49
C VAL A 96 -0.78 -3.37 -15.22
N ILE A 97 -0.21 -2.38 -15.90
CA ILE A 97 -0.80 -1.04 -16.01
C ILE A 97 -1.50 -0.97 -17.36
N ASP A 98 -2.82 -0.87 -17.35
CA ASP A 98 -3.65 -0.85 -18.56
C ASP A 98 -3.65 0.52 -19.24
N HIS A 99 -3.58 1.57 -18.44
CA HIS A 99 -3.74 2.93 -18.92
C HIS A 99 -3.21 3.92 -17.90
N ILE A 100 -2.59 5.00 -18.37
CA ILE A 100 -2.15 6.13 -17.55
C ILE A 100 -2.59 7.46 -18.17
N LYS A 101 -2.94 8.40 -17.29
CA LYS A 101 -2.99 9.84 -17.55
C LYS A 101 -2.10 10.54 -16.56
N ILE A 102 -1.18 11.37 -17.03
CA ILE A 102 -0.27 12.15 -16.19
C ILE A 102 -0.42 13.62 -16.53
N ARG A 103 -0.48 14.46 -15.51
CA ARG A 103 -0.30 15.92 -15.60
C ARG A 103 0.82 16.33 -14.66
N ALA A 104 1.93 16.79 -15.23
CA ALA A 104 3.08 17.29 -14.48
C ALA A 104 3.34 18.75 -14.81
N GLN A 105 3.71 19.57 -13.82
CA GLN A 105 4.01 20.98 -14.02
C GLN A 105 5.00 21.47 -12.96
N GLN A 106 5.98 22.27 -13.36
CA GLN A 106 6.97 22.88 -12.47
C GLN A 106 6.94 24.40 -12.61
N GLY A 107 6.63 25.10 -11.52
CA GLY A 107 6.47 26.56 -11.53
C GLY A 107 5.45 26.99 -12.57
N ASP A 108 5.86 27.93 -13.42
CA ASP A 108 5.07 28.48 -14.53
C ASP A 108 5.38 27.83 -15.88
N GLU A 109 6.20 26.77 -15.90
CA GLU A 109 6.46 26.02 -17.14
C GLU A 109 5.14 25.40 -17.66
N PRO A 110 5.01 25.23 -18.99
CA PRO A 110 3.87 24.55 -19.58
C PRO A 110 3.67 23.16 -18.98
N ALA A 111 2.42 22.82 -18.68
CA ALA A 111 2.10 21.51 -18.14
C ALA A 111 2.35 20.41 -19.20
N ILE A 112 3.04 19.36 -18.77
CA ILE A 112 3.17 18.13 -19.55
C ILE A 112 1.91 17.30 -19.30
N ASN A 113 1.20 16.97 -20.37
CA ASN A 113 0.03 16.11 -20.33
C ASN A 113 0.33 14.85 -21.14
N ILE A 114 0.10 13.70 -20.52
CA ILE A 114 0.31 12.39 -21.14
C ILE A 114 -0.98 11.60 -20.99
N ASP A 115 -1.42 11.01 -22.08
CA ASP A 115 -2.47 10.00 -22.10
C ASP A 115 -1.95 8.83 -22.92
N SER A 116 -1.86 7.65 -22.31
CA SER A 116 -1.40 6.44 -23.01
C SER A 116 -2.28 6.04 -24.19
N SER A 117 -3.51 6.55 -24.29
CA SER A 117 -4.39 6.33 -25.44
C SER A 117 -4.00 7.11 -26.70
N ASN A 118 -3.18 8.17 -26.57
CA ASN A 118 -2.80 9.02 -27.71
C ASN A 118 -1.59 8.47 -28.50
N GLY A 119 -0.98 7.39 -28.02
CA GLY A 119 0.20 6.78 -28.62
C GLY A 119 1.52 7.45 -28.22
N PRO A 120 2.66 6.85 -28.61
CA PRO A 120 3.99 7.31 -28.19
C PRO A 120 4.43 8.62 -28.87
N ASP A 121 3.93 8.92 -30.07
CA ASP A 121 4.36 10.08 -30.85
C ASP A 121 3.82 11.41 -30.30
N SER A 122 2.66 11.37 -29.65
CA SER A 122 2.05 12.53 -28.99
C SER A 122 2.68 12.85 -27.63
N CYS A 123 3.67 12.07 -27.18
CA CYS A 123 4.24 12.18 -25.84
C CYS A 123 5.73 12.57 -25.89
N PRO A 124 6.22 13.36 -24.92
CA PRO A 124 7.63 13.70 -24.85
C PRO A 124 8.50 12.44 -24.80
N VAL A 125 9.68 12.51 -25.44
CA VAL A 125 10.55 11.34 -25.70
C VAL A 125 10.86 10.53 -24.43
N ASN A 126 11.06 11.22 -23.31
CA ASN A 126 11.34 10.62 -22.00
C ASN A 126 10.20 9.77 -21.42
N PHE A 127 8.99 9.84 -21.98
CA PHE A 127 7.84 9.01 -21.56
C PHE A 127 7.54 7.87 -22.53
N ARG A 128 8.17 7.82 -23.71
CA ARG A 128 7.90 6.78 -24.71
C ARG A 128 8.22 5.38 -24.21
N THR A 129 9.30 5.22 -23.43
CA THR A 129 9.68 3.95 -22.80
C THR A 129 8.63 3.47 -21.81
N LEU A 130 8.10 4.38 -20.98
CA LEU A 130 6.98 4.07 -20.08
C LEU A 130 5.76 3.60 -20.87
N LEU A 131 5.39 4.31 -21.95
CA LEU A 131 4.23 3.95 -22.78
C LEU A 131 4.37 2.59 -23.44
N ALA A 132 5.59 2.17 -23.80
CA ALA A 132 5.85 0.84 -24.34
C ALA A 132 5.53 -0.31 -23.36
N THR A 133 5.38 -0.02 -22.05
CA THR A 133 5.03 -1.01 -21.02
C THR A 133 3.52 -1.13 -20.78
N ILE A 134 2.71 -0.19 -21.29
CA ILE A 134 1.27 -0.16 -21.06
C ILE A 134 0.59 -1.37 -21.72
N GLY A 135 -0.32 -2.00 -20.97
CA GLY A 135 -1.01 -3.23 -21.36
C GLY A 135 -0.13 -4.49 -21.34
N ARG A 136 1.11 -4.40 -20.85
CA ARG A 136 2.03 -5.55 -20.77
C ARG A 136 2.31 -5.94 -19.32
N PRO A 137 2.54 -7.24 -19.04
CA PRO A 137 3.01 -7.68 -17.73
C PRO A 137 4.26 -6.92 -17.29
N ILE A 138 4.29 -6.50 -16.03
CA ILE A 138 5.44 -5.85 -15.40
C ILE A 138 6.30 -6.90 -14.70
N ALA A 139 5.68 -7.63 -13.76
CA ALA A 139 6.35 -8.61 -12.95
C ALA A 139 5.39 -9.70 -12.47
N ARG A 140 5.98 -10.82 -12.07
CA ARG A 140 5.30 -11.86 -11.29
C ARG A 140 5.80 -11.79 -9.85
N SER A 141 4.87 -11.65 -8.93
CA SER A 141 5.14 -11.36 -7.53
C SER A 141 4.35 -12.31 -6.63
N ARG A 142 4.96 -12.74 -5.53
CA ARG A 142 4.27 -13.44 -4.46
C ARG A 142 3.78 -12.42 -3.44
N CYS A 143 2.48 -12.44 -3.15
CA CYS A 143 1.87 -11.61 -2.11
C CYS A 143 1.15 -12.49 -1.10
N ASP A 144 1.17 -12.08 0.17
CA ASP A 144 0.33 -12.72 1.21
C ASP A 144 -1.10 -12.16 1.21
N SER A 145 -1.93 -12.70 2.11
CA SER A 145 -3.33 -12.30 2.28
C SER A 145 -3.51 -10.87 2.79
N SER A 146 -2.49 -10.22 3.35
CA SER A 146 -2.53 -8.78 3.67
C SER A 146 -2.27 -7.92 2.43
N GLY A 147 -1.85 -8.51 1.31
CA GLY A 147 -1.43 -7.81 0.11
C GLY A 147 0.04 -7.39 0.13
N LYS A 148 0.78 -7.74 1.19
CA LYS A 148 2.21 -7.45 1.30
C LYS A 148 3.00 -8.26 0.26
N LEU A 149 3.90 -7.55 -0.42
CA LEU A 149 4.82 -8.15 -1.39
C LEU A 149 5.92 -8.95 -0.66
N LEU A 150 5.91 -10.27 -0.82
CA LEU A 150 6.92 -11.16 -0.24
C LEU A 150 8.15 -11.28 -1.14
N ASN A 151 7.96 -11.45 -2.44
CA ASN A 151 9.07 -11.57 -3.39
C ASN A 151 8.64 -11.20 -4.83
N VAL A 152 9.59 -10.71 -5.64
CA VAL A 152 9.47 -10.57 -7.09
C VAL A 152 10.21 -11.74 -7.75
N LEU A 153 9.45 -12.65 -8.34
CA LEU A 153 9.97 -13.88 -8.95
C LEU A 153 10.54 -13.63 -10.34
N SER A 154 9.89 -12.76 -11.12
CA SER A 154 10.37 -12.39 -12.44
C SER A 154 9.89 -11.02 -12.89
N ILE A 155 10.67 -10.40 -13.78
CA ILE A 155 10.34 -9.15 -14.47
C ILE A 155 10.13 -9.47 -15.95
N SER A 156 9.16 -8.81 -16.59
CA SER A 156 8.95 -8.98 -18.03
C SER A 156 10.10 -8.39 -18.85
N LYS A 157 10.42 -9.04 -19.97
CA LYS A 157 11.41 -8.53 -20.92
C LYS A 157 11.06 -7.15 -21.46
N ALA A 158 9.76 -6.89 -21.69
CA ALA A 158 9.28 -5.60 -22.16
C ALA A 158 9.59 -4.48 -21.14
N TRP A 159 9.37 -4.76 -19.85
CA TRP A 159 9.67 -3.80 -18.81
C TRP A 159 11.19 -3.57 -18.67
N LEU A 160 12.01 -4.62 -18.72
CA LEU A 160 13.47 -4.50 -18.70
C LEU A 160 14.03 -3.70 -19.88
N LYS A 161 13.47 -3.88 -21.09
CA LYS A 161 13.85 -3.09 -22.26
C LYS A 161 13.54 -1.59 -22.09
N ALA A 162 12.43 -1.27 -21.43
CA ALA A 162 12.05 0.11 -21.12
C ALA A 162 12.87 0.72 -19.97
N HIS A 163 13.48 -0.12 -19.12
CA HIS A 163 14.26 0.30 -17.95
C HIS A 163 15.61 -0.45 -17.91
N PRO A 164 16.57 -0.11 -18.80
CA PRO A 164 17.87 -0.75 -18.83
C PRO A 164 18.59 -0.66 -17.47
N GLY A 165 19.20 -1.77 -17.03
CA GLY A 165 19.91 -1.83 -15.74
C GLY A 165 19.04 -2.11 -14.52
N ALA A 166 17.72 -2.21 -14.69
CA ALA A 166 16.86 -2.64 -13.61
C ALA A 166 16.96 -4.15 -13.35
N SER A 167 16.99 -4.51 -12.07
CA SER A 167 17.05 -5.89 -11.56
C SER A 167 15.78 -6.26 -10.77
N ASN A 168 15.58 -7.55 -10.51
CA ASN A 168 14.54 -8.06 -9.60
C ASN A 168 14.54 -7.30 -8.27
N GLN A 169 15.72 -7.04 -7.70
CA GLN A 169 15.85 -6.31 -6.44
C GLN A 169 15.43 -4.84 -6.56
N SER A 170 15.82 -4.15 -7.64
CA SER A 170 15.46 -2.75 -7.86
C SER A 170 13.95 -2.60 -8.08
N LEU A 171 13.33 -3.53 -8.80
CA LEU A 171 11.89 -3.53 -9.01
C LEU A 171 11.15 -3.95 -7.74
N ALA A 172 11.63 -4.94 -6.99
CA ALA A 172 11.06 -5.31 -5.69
C ALA A 172 11.03 -4.09 -4.76
N THR A 173 12.14 -3.35 -4.69
CA THR A 173 12.22 -2.10 -3.91
C THR A 173 11.21 -1.07 -4.40
N SER A 174 11.06 -0.91 -5.72
CA SER A 174 10.10 0.03 -6.31
C SER A 174 8.64 -0.39 -6.04
N LEU A 175 8.30 -1.66 -6.24
CA LEU A 175 6.98 -2.23 -6.00
C LEU A 175 6.61 -2.27 -4.52
N GLN A 176 7.57 -2.47 -3.61
CA GLN A 176 7.36 -2.33 -2.17
C GLN A 176 7.04 -0.87 -1.81
N LYS A 177 7.81 0.08 -2.34
CA LYS A 177 7.59 1.51 -2.07
C LYS A 177 6.28 2.02 -2.65
N GLN A 178 5.96 1.66 -3.89
CA GLN A 178 4.80 2.19 -4.60
C GLN A 178 3.53 1.37 -4.37
N GLY A 179 3.67 0.07 -4.09
CA GLY A 179 2.57 -0.88 -3.91
C GLY A 179 1.78 -1.13 -5.20
N PHE A 180 1.62 -2.38 -5.60
CA PHE A 180 0.56 -2.75 -6.57
C PHE A 180 -0.73 -3.14 -5.84
N LEU A 181 -0.62 -3.72 -4.65
CA LEU A 181 -1.74 -3.97 -3.76
C LEU A 181 -1.63 -3.00 -2.59
N VAL A 182 -2.79 -2.60 -2.06
CA VAL A 182 -2.85 -1.85 -0.81
C VAL A 182 -2.55 -2.83 0.33
N PRO A 183 -1.55 -2.58 1.19
CA PRO A 183 -1.34 -3.39 2.38
C PRO A 183 -2.51 -3.19 3.33
N LEU A 184 -3.18 -4.27 3.72
CA LEU A 184 -4.31 -4.28 4.64
C LEU A 184 -3.82 -4.33 6.09
N PRO A 185 -4.58 -3.75 7.04
CA PRO A 185 -4.19 -3.76 8.45
C PRO A 185 -4.22 -5.18 9.02
N GLU A 186 -3.28 -5.46 9.93
CA GLU A 186 -3.25 -6.74 10.66
C GLU A 186 -4.42 -6.83 11.65
N GLU A 187 -4.75 -5.72 12.31
CA GLU A 187 -5.84 -5.64 13.28
C GLU A 187 -7.19 -5.35 12.60
N PRO A 188 -8.31 -5.84 13.16
CA PRO A 188 -9.65 -5.47 12.71
C PRO A 188 -9.86 -3.96 12.73
N ILE A 189 -10.54 -3.45 11.70
CA ILE A 189 -10.76 -2.02 11.53
C ILE A 189 -12.23 -1.72 11.30
N SER A 190 -12.74 -0.61 11.86
CA SER A 190 -14.09 -0.12 11.60
C SER A 190 -14.17 0.73 10.33
N ILE A 191 -15.38 0.93 9.79
CA ILE A 191 -15.62 1.93 8.74
C ILE A 191 -15.27 3.32 9.31
N GLY A 192 -14.51 4.10 8.55
CA GLY A 192 -13.91 5.36 8.98
C GLY A 192 -12.56 5.19 9.69
N GLY A 193 -12.21 3.98 10.12
CA GLY A 193 -10.91 3.68 10.71
C GLY A 193 -9.76 3.89 9.72
N THR A 194 -8.57 4.17 10.25
CA THR A 194 -7.36 4.42 9.46
C THR A 194 -6.20 3.55 9.89
N TRP A 195 -5.30 3.25 8.96
CA TRP A 195 -4.03 2.57 9.25
C TRP A 195 -2.91 3.15 8.39
N GLU A 196 -1.67 2.89 8.78
CA GLU A 196 -0.52 3.63 8.29
C GLU A 196 0.62 2.71 7.87
N GLU A 197 1.29 3.06 6.78
CA GLU A 197 2.52 2.41 6.35
C GLU A 197 3.62 3.47 6.24
N THR A 198 4.70 3.27 6.98
CA THR A 198 5.87 4.15 6.94
C THR A 198 6.96 3.55 6.07
N HIS A 199 7.56 4.35 5.20
CA HIS A 199 8.70 3.92 4.41
C HIS A 199 9.77 5.00 4.30
N GLU A 200 10.99 4.50 4.15
CA GLU A 200 12.20 5.29 4.10
C GLU A 200 12.51 5.66 2.64
N ALA A 201 12.69 6.95 2.38
CA ALA A 201 13.11 7.45 1.09
C ALA A 201 14.35 8.34 1.20
N THR A 202 15.07 8.47 0.09
CA THR A 202 16.19 9.39 -0.01
C THR A 202 15.88 10.38 -1.11
N THR A 203 15.97 11.66 -0.78
CA THR A 203 15.91 12.75 -1.75
C THR A 203 17.26 13.45 -1.83
N SER A 204 17.56 14.12 -2.93
CA SER A 204 18.76 14.97 -3.04
C SER A 204 18.34 16.43 -3.06
N ASP A 205 19.13 17.31 -2.42
CA ASP A 205 18.99 18.74 -2.61
C ASP A 205 19.68 19.22 -3.90
N ARG A 206 19.60 20.52 -4.20
CA ARG A 206 20.19 21.12 -5.41
C ARG A 206 21.72 21.02 -5.49
N VAL A 207 22.41 20.76 -4.39
CA VAL A 207 23.88 20.58 -4.34
C VAL A 207 24.23 19.08 -4.41
N GLY A 208 23.23 18.21 -4.59
CA GLY A 208 23.41 16.76 -4.67
C GLY A 208 23.53 16.07 -3.31
N LYS A 209 23.41 16.79 -2.19
CA LYS A 209 23.46 16.16 -0.86
C LYS A 209 22.20 15.33 -0.64
N ARG A 210 22.39 14.08 -0.22
CA ARG A 210 21.32 13.11 0.03
C ARG A 210 20.73 13.31 1.42
N HIS A 211 19.41 13.37 1.49
CA HIS A 211 18.63 13.50 2.73
C HIS A 211 17.72 12.29 2.87
N ARG A 212 17.76 11.66 4.04
CA ARG A 212 16.85 10.58 4.41
C ARG A 212 15.56 11.20 4.91
N ILE A 213 14.43 10.79 4.34
CA ILE A 213 13.11 11.28 4.69
C ILE A 213 12.20 10.09 4.97
N THR A 214 11.29 10.31 5.92
CA THR A 214 10.26 9.35 6.26
C THR A 214 8.98 9.72 5.51
N LEU A 215 8.48 8.77 4.73
CA LEU A 215 7.22 8.91 4.00
C LEU A 215 6.15 8.07 4.69
N LYS A 216 4.99 8.67 4.91
CA LYS A 216 3.86 8.05 5.58
C LYS A 216 2.71 7.92 4.59
N LYS A 217 2.21 6.71 4.40
CA LYS A 217 0.97 6.43 3.68
C LYS A 217 -0.11 6.19 4.72
N ILE A 218 -1.23 6.88 4.60
CA ILE A 218 -2.39 6.75 5.48
C ILE A 218 -3.53 6.22 4.62
N TYR A 219 -4.15 5.15 5.08
CA TYR A 219 -5.27 4.49 4.44
C TYR A 219 -6.50 4.59 5.33
N SER A 220 -7.69 4.51 4.74
CA SER A 220 -8.97 4.56 5.46
C SER A 220 -9.95 3.55 4.89
N LEU A 221 -10.69 2.83 5.74
CA LEU A 221 -11.78 1.97 5.30
C LEU A 221 -13.04 2.82 5.10
N GLN A 222 -13.47 3.03 3.86
CA GLN A 222 -14.64 3.88 3.58
C GLN A 222 -15.97 3.12 3.68
N LYS A 223 -15.99 1.86 3.24
CA LYS A 223 -17.17 0.99 3.26
C LYS A 223 -16.76 -0.48 3.13
N VAL A 224 -17.66 -1.37 3.51
CA VAL A 224 -17.63 -2.81 3.23
C VAL A 224 -18.94 -3.14 2.51
N ASP A 225 -18.85 -3.87 1.40
CA ASP A 225 -20.00 -4.31 0.60
C ASP A 225 -20.38 -5.76 0.94
#